data_AF-A0A9Q6EJD6-F1
#
_entry.id   AF-A0A9Q6EJD6-F1
#
_cell.length_a   1.000
_cell.length_b   1.000
_cell.length_c   1.000
_cell.angle_alpha   90.00
_cell.angle_beta   90.00
_cell.angle_gamma   90.00
#
_symmetry.space_group_name_H-M   'P 1'
#
loop_
_entity.id
_entity.type
_entity.pdbx_description
1 polymer ?
#
loop_
_entity_poly.entity_id
_entity_poly.type
_entity_poly.pdbx_seq_one_letter_code
_entity_poly.pdbx_strand_id
1 'polypeptide(L)'
;MKKFWRYLGLSFVSTFLTATPGLAADRISFYYPPFGEFSLSVDSLEVFAKEGKIDEDFSFYASRATPEQLAQLRNLLQQRFNVSPTVVSQVTYSPIGEEVIQRLGELLLTESRQNGFYAIRAALIVAAADRDGLTVVNLLRRFPSKTIRLNYSEGLRIVDNLSQLIEKKDEVVAFLQQQATVAAANSKIDFSQQPDLRSPGKFSWQKKSFELNDFSRNRRLPVDIYLPQGNSQAEVKPPYPLIVISHGLASDRTTFAYLAQHLTSYGFAVAVLEHPGSNAERIQLYFAGLAGPPEPAEFINRPLDIKFLLNELERLEKSDPTLQGKLNFQQIGAIGQSFGGYTVLTLAGAAINFNQLYQDCNRNNSFFNVSLLLQCQAAELSPRDYQLKDDRIKVVMAINPIDSTVLGEGGISQIKIPVMLVAGSQDIFAPPVSEQILPFTWLTDSNKYLALIENGTHFSAIAEPTPENSVLPVPPALLGPNPTPVYSYLNALSVAFLSTHLLNRPEYRSYLQPSYATFISKEPLNLSLLQSLTPEQFNQIWSGAIPQSFRPSNPQLTTPQGQERNIPGNKQ
;
A
#
# COMPACT_ATOMS: atom_id res chain seq x y z
N MET A 1 28.92 -67.51 -4.61
CA MET A 1 27.71 -66.82 -4.13
C MET A 1 27.50 -66.91 -2.59
N LYS A 2 28.56 -66.85 -1.76
CA LYS A 2 28.42 -66.79 -0.28
C LYS A 2 29.22 -65.65 0.41
N LYS A 3 29.97 -64.85 -0.36
CA LYS A 3 30.68 -63.65 0.14
C LYS A 3 30.00 -62.31 -0.21
N PHE A 4 29.02 -62.32 -1.13
CA PHE A 4 28.33 -61.10 -1.56
C PHE A 4 27.20 -60.67 -0.58
N TRP A 5 26.64 -61.62 0.16
CA TRP A 5 25.54 -61.36 1.11
C TRP A 5 26.01 -60.87 2.49
N ARG A 6 27.32 -60.88 2.79
CA ARG A 6 27.85 -60.36 4.06
C ARG A 6 28.04 -58.84 4.06
N TYR A 7 28.05 -58.19 2.89
CA TYR A 7 28.17 -56.73 2.76
C TYR A 7 26.83 -56.01 2.54
N LEU A 8 25.75 -56.74 2.21
CA LEU A 8 24.40 -56.18 2.10
C LEU A 8 23.71 -56.00 3.46
N GLY A 9 24.15 -56.72 4.50
CA GLY A 9 23.62 -56.60 5.86
C GLY A 9 24.19 -55.43 6.68
N LEU A 10 25.27 -54.79 6.23
CA LEU A 10 25.90 -53.65 6.92
C LEU A 10 25.57 -52.29 6.30
N SER A 11 24.93 -52.25 5.12
CA SER A 11 24.53 -50.99 4.47
C SER A 11 23.08 -50.56 4.77
N PHE A 12 22.28 -51.39 5.45
CA PHE A 12 20.91 -51.04 5.86
C PHE A 12 20.78 -50.66 7.34
N VAL A 13 21.82 -50.89 8.15
CA VAL A 13 21.85 -50.49 9.58
C VAL A 13 22.51 -49.12 9.77
N SER A 14 23.26 -48.63 8.78
CA SER A 14 23.84 -47.28 8.79
C SER A 14 22.85 -46.17 8.42
N THR A 15 21.64 -46.50 7.94
CA THR A 15 20.61 -45.51 7.56
C THR A 15 19.58 -45.24 8.65
N PHE A 16 19.71 -45.88 9.82
CA PHE A 16 18.78 -45.72 10.96
C PHE A 16 19.43 -45.12 12.21
N LEU A 17 20.64 -44.56 12.11
CA LEU A 17 21.28 -43.87 13.21
C LEU A 17 21.60 -42.42 12.82
N THR A 18 20.95 -41.53 13.56
CA THR A 18 21.02 -40.07 13.56
C THR A 18 20.44 -39.36 12.34
N ALA A 19 19.12 -39.45 12.17
CA ALA A 19 18.40 -38.18 12.02
C ALA A 19 18.66 -37.42 13.33
N THR A 20 19.73 -36.61 13.38
CA THR A 20 19.84 -35.60 14.43
C THR A 20 18.51 -34.84 14.40
N PRO A 21 17.79 -34.70 15.53
CA PRO A 21 16.61 -33.84 15.55
C PRO A 21 17.03 -32.54 14.87
N GLY A 22 16.36 -32.18 13.78
CA GLY A 22 16.71 -30.96 13.06
C GLY A 22 16.80 -29.83 14.09
N LEU A 23 17.90 -29.08 14.07
CA LEU A 23 18.13 -27.99 15.01
C LEU A 23 16.91 -27.08 14.99
N ALA A 24 16.11 -27.13 16.05
CA ALA A 24 14.94 -26.31 16.26
C ALA A 24 15.29 -25.31 17.37
N ALA A 25 14.66 -24.14 17.38
CA ALA A 25 14.79 -23.27 18.53
C ALA A 25 14.06 -23.88 19.72
N ASP A 26 14.81 -24.15 20.79
CA ASP A 26 14.29 -24.56 22.08
C ASP A 26 13.99 -23.33 22.94
N ARG A 27 14.73 -22.22 22.73
CA ARG A 27 14.59 -20.98 23.49
C ARG A 27 14.68 -19.73 22.62
N ILE A 28 14.01 -18.67 23.07
CA ILE A 28 14.24 -17.29 22.66
C ILE A 28 14.98 -16.61 23.81
N SER A 29 16.02 -15.84 23.51
CA SER A 29 16.80 -15.11 24.52
C SER A 29 17.05 -13.67 24.12
N PHE A 30 17.23 -12.80 25.11
CA PHE A 30 17.67 -11.42 24.91
C PHE A 30 18.55 -10.98 26.07
N TYR A 31 19.48 -10.08 25.80
CA TYR A 31 20.38 -9.53 26.82
C TYR A 31 19.90 -8.14 27.23
N TYR A 32 19.64 -7.94 28.53
CA TYR A 32 19.19 -6.67 29.09
C TYR A 32 20.24 -6.14 30.10
N PRO A 33 21.08 -5.17 29.71
CA PRO A 33 22.09 -4.61 30.61
C PRO A 33 21.47 -3.79 31.76
N PRO A 34 22.03 -3.81 32.98
CA PRO A 34 23.10 -4.69 33.49
C PRO A 34 22.59 -6.06 34.02
N PHE A 35 21.31 -6.38 33.83
CA PHE A 35 20.60 -7.49 34.47
C PHE A 35 20.86 -8.87 33.87
N GLY A 36 21.54 -8.96 32.72
CA GLY A 36 22.02 -10.21 32.15
C GLY A 36 21.15 -10.78 31.02
N GLU A 37 21.25 -12.09 30.80
CA GLU A 37 20.54 -12.81 29.76
C GLU A 37 19.21 -13.35 30.27
N PHE A 38 18.14 -12.98 29.58
CA PHE A 38 16.79 -13.50 29.78
C PHE A 38 16.49 -14.51 28.69
N SER A 39 15.75 -15.57 29.03
CA SER A 39 15.30 -16.54 28.05
C SER A 39 13.94 -17.14 28.38
N LEU A 40 13.21 -17.51 27.34
CA LEU A 40 11.89 -18.15 27.40
C LEU A 40 11.91 -19.35 26.46
N SER A 41 11.43 -20.51 26.92
CA SER A 41 11.32 -21.68 26.06
C SER A 41 10.21 -21.54 25.02
N VAL A 42 10.43 -22.13 23.85
CA VAL A 42 9.38 -22.23 22.82
C VAL A 42 8.25 -23.16 23.27
N ASP A 43 8.55 -24.16 24.12
CA ASP A 43 7.56 -25.03 24.78
C ASP A 43 6.53 -24.22 25.58
N SER A 44 6.98 -23.29 26.41
CA SER A 44 6.09 -22.46 27.22
C SER A 44 5.22 -21.53 26.38
N LEU A 45 5.76 -20.96 25.30
CA LEU A 45 4.98 -20.17 24.34
C LEU A 45 3.93 -21.03 23.62
N GLU A 46 4.26 -22.27 23.29
CA GLU A 46 3.34 -23.22 22.67
C GLU A 46 2.23 -23.65 23.61
N VAL A 47 2.54 -23.94 24.88
CA VAL A 47 1.55 -24.22 25.93
C VAL A 47 0.63 -23.02 26.14
N PHE A 48 1.18 -21.81 26.20
CA PHE A 48 0.37 -20.59 26.30
C PHE A 48 -0.51 -20.38 25.06
N ALA A 49 0.02 -20.61 23.85
CA ALA A 49 -0.74 -20.51 22.62
C ALA A 49 -1.92 -21.51 22.60
N LYS A 50 -1.65 -22.80 22.83
CA LYS A 50 -2.65 -23.87 22.73
C LYS A 50 -3.64 -23.86 23.90
N GLU A 51 -3.13 -23.82 25.13
CA GLU A 51 -3.92 -24.03 26.34
C GLU A 51 -4.29 -22.72 27.06
N GLY A 52 -3.53 -21.64 26.84
CA GLY A 52 -3.68 -20.39 27.60
C GLY A 52 -3.06 -20.46 28.99
N LYS A 53 -2.34 -21.54 29.29
CA LYS A 53 -1.68 -21.77 30.57
C LYS A 53 -0.38 -20.98 30.61
N ILE A 54 -0.18 -20.24 31.70
CA ILE A 54 1.10 -19.60 32.03
C ILE A 54 1.83 -20.57 32.97
N ASP A 55 2.92 -21.15 32.49
CA ASP A 55 3.77 -22.04 33.28
C ASP A 55 4.87 -21.25 34.02
N GLU A 56 5.76 -21.96 34.73
CA GLU A 56 6.79 -21.34 35.56
C GLU A 56 7.79 -20.52 34.72
N ASP A 57 8.23 -21.02 33.55
CA ASP A 57 9.18 -20.36 32.66
C ASP A 57 8.58 -19.10 32.02
N PHE A 58 7.28 -19.10 31.70
CA PHE A 58 6.59 -17.92 31.17
C PHE A 58 6.07 -16.94 32.24
N SER A 59 5.87 -17.39 33.48
CA SER A 59 5.26 -16.59 34.56
C SER A 59 5.95 -15.24 34.79
N PHE A 60 7.29 -15.22 34.73
CA PHE A 60 8.08 -14.01 34.90
C PHE A 60 7.72 -12.96 33.84
N TYR A 61 7.62 -13.35 32.58
CA TYR A 61 7.31 -12.43 31.48
C TYR A 61 5.83 -12.04 31.49
N ALA A 62 4.94 -13.02 31.70
CA ALA A 62 3.51 -12.79 31.68
C ALA A 62 3.05 -11.83 32.80
N SER A 63 3.68 -11.88 33.97
CA SER A 63 3.40 -10.96 35.09
C SER A 63 3.68 -9.48 34.80
N ARG A 64 4.39 -9.18 33.70
CA ARG A 64 4.77 -7.82 33.29
C ARG A 64 3.94 -7.29 32.12
N ALA A 65 3.00 -8.08 31.61
CA ALA A 65 2.10 -7.71 30.53
C ALA A 65 0.68 -7.50 31.06
N THR A 66 -0.09 -6.60 30.44
CA THR A 66 -1.52 -6.45 30.75
C THR A 66 -2.33 -7.65 30.23
N PRO A 67 -3.54 -7.90 30.75
CA PRO A 67 -4.43 -8.93 30.22
C PRO A 67 -4.70 -8.79 28.71
N GLU A 68 -4.83 -7.55 28.22
CA GLU A 68 -5.03 -7.24 26.80
C GLU A 68 -3.80 -7.61 25.97
N GLN A 69 -2.59 -7.28 26.46
CA GLN A 69 -1.34 -7.64 25.79
C GLN A 69 -1.13 -9.15 25.73
N LEU A 70 -1.47 -9.87 26.80
CA LEU A 70 -1.43 -11.33 26.82
C LEU A 70 -2.43 -11.95 25.85
N ALA A 71 -3.63 -11.39 25.75
CA ALA A 71 -4.64 -11.83 24.79
C ALA A 71 -4.18 -11.58 23.34
N GLN A 72 -3.60 -10.42 23.05
CA GLN A 72 -3.04 -10.09 21.74
C GLN A 72 -1.87 -11.01 21.36
N LEU A 73 -0.95 -11.25 22.30
CA LEU A 73 0.16 -12.19 22.10
C LEU A 73 -0.37 -13.59 21.81
N ARG A 74 -1.34 -14.08 22.58
CA ARG A 74 -1.94 -15.40 22.35
C ARG A 74 -2.59 -15.50 20.97
N ASN A 75 -3.36 -14.49 20.57
CA ASN A 75 -3.97 -14.43 19.24
C ASN A 75 -2.90 -14.46 18.14
N LEU A 76 -1.81 -13.69 18.30
CA LEU A 76 -0.70 -13.69 17.34
C LEU A 76 -0.01 -15.06 17.24
N LEU A 77 0.22 -15.73 18.38
CA LEU A 77 0.83 -17.06 18.41
C LEU A 77 -0.06 -18.13 17.76
N GLN A 78 -1.38 -17.98 17.85
CA GLN A 78 -2.37 -18.87 17.23
C GLN A 78 -2.67 -18.53 15.76
N GLN A 79 -2.29 -17.35 15.28
CA GLN A 79 -2.59 -16.91 13.92
C GLN A 79 -1.93 -17.85 12.90
N ARG A 80 -2.76 -18.49 12.07
CA ARG A 80 -2.32 -19.31 10.94
C ARG A 80 -2.34 -18.50 9.66
N PHE A 81 -1.19 -18.40 9.01
CA PHE A 81 -1.05 -17.80 7.68
C PHE A 81 -1.21 -18.89 6.63
N ASN A 82 -2.30 -18.84 5.87
CA ASN A 82 -2.59 -19.82 4.83
C ASN A 82 -1.81 -19.49 3.54
N VAL A 83 -0.54 -19.85 3.51
CA VAL A 83 0.38 -19.61 2.39
C VAL A 83 1.13 -20.88 2.05
N SER A 84 1.33 -21.14 0.75
CA SER A 84 2.09 -22.31 0.32
C SER A 84 3.59 -22.09 0.54
N PRO A 85 4.38 -23.14 0.79
CA PRO A 85 5.83 -23.01 0.91
C PRO A 85 6.49 -22.47 -0.37
N THR A 86 5.88 -22.70 -1.54
CA THR A 86 6.30 -22.11 -2.81
C THR A 86 6.19 -20.58 -2.79
N VAL A 87 5.03 -20.06 -2.39
CA VAL A 87 4.81 -18.60 -2.28
C VAL A 87 5.75 -17.98 -1.25
N VAL A 88 5.92 -18.62 -0.08
CA VAL A 88 6.84 -18.14 0.96
C VAL A 88 8.28 -18.12 0.44
N SER A 89 8.71 -19.17 -0.25
CA SER A 89 10.02 -19.21 -0.90
C SER A 89 10.16 -18.02 -1.86
N GLN A 90 9.26 -17.87 -2.82
CA GLN A 90 9.43 -16.84 -3.85
C GLN A 90 9.36 -15.41 -3.30
N VAL A 91 8.51 -15.16 -2.30
CA VAL A 91 8.49 -13.86 -1.59
C VAL A 91 9.84 -13.64 -0.91
N THR A 92 10.35 -14.59 -0.13
CA THR A 92 11.61 -14.43 0.62
C THR A 92 12.86 -14.38 -0.27
N TYR A 93 12.79 -14.85 -1.51
CA TYR A 93 13.85 -14.72 -2.54
C TYR A 93 13.65 -13.51 -3.46
N SER A 94 12.58 -12.73 -3.28
CA SER A 94 12.37 -11.52 -4.08
C SER A 94 13.23 -10.36 -3.63
N PRO A 95 13.63 -9.41 -4.50
CA PRO A 95 14.50 -8.30 -4.09
C PRO A 95 13.98 -7.56 -2.86
N ILE A 96 12.67 -7.26 -2.82
CA ILE A 96 12.03 -6.62 -1.65
C ILE A 96 12.01 -7.58 -0.45
N GLY A 97 11.70 -8.86 -0.66
CA GLY A 97 11.67 -9.84 0.42
C GLY A 97 13.04 -10.15 1.01
N GLU A 98 14.11 -10.21 0.20
CA GLU A 98 15.47 -10.38 0.69
C GLU A 98 15.84 -9.25 1.64
N GLU A 99 15.54 -8.01 1.25
CA GLU A 99 15.79 -6.83 2.09
C GLU A 99 14.98 -6.87 3.40
N VAL A 100 13.70 -7.25 3.34
CA VAL A 100 12.85 -7.40 4.53
C VAL A 100 13.38 -8.49 5.46
N ILE A 101 13.75 -9.66 4.94
CA ILE A 101 14.30 -10.76 5.75
C ILE A 101 15.69 -10.40 6.29
N GLN A 102 16.51 -9.67 5.53
CA GLN A 102 17.83 -9.23 5.94
C GLN A 102 17.74 -8.32 7.17
N ARG A 103 16.79 -7.38 7.14
CA ARG A 103 16.48 -6.49 8.26
C ARG A 103 15.90 -7.26 9.45
N LEU A 104 14.93 -8.15 9.23
CA LEU A 104 14.44 -9.03 10.31
C LEU A 104 15.57 -9.86 10.94
N GLY A 105 16.59 -10.24 10.15
CA GLY A 105 17.78 -10.91 10.63
C GLY A 105 18.69 -10.07 11.52
N GLU A 106 18.61 -8.75 11.49
CA GLU A 106 19.30 -7.86 12.45
C GLU A 106 18.63 -7.88 13.83
N LEU A 107 17.33 -8.18 13.87
CA LEU A 107 16.53 -8.34 15.08
C LEU A 107 16.60 -9.77 15.63
N LEU A 108 16.41 -10.77 14.78
CA LEU A 108 16.41 -12.19 15.14
C LEU A 108 17.74 -12.83 14.76
N LEU A 109 18.66 -12.89 15.72
CA LEU A 109 20.00 -13.45 15.53
C LEU A 109 20.03 -14.95 15.81
N THR A 110 21.03 -15.63 15.23
CA THR A 110 21.35 -17.02 15.59
C THR A 110 22.00 -17.11 16.97
N GLU A 111 22.20 -18.34 17.49
CA GLU A 111 22.90 -18.57 18.76
C GLU A 111 24.31 -17.97 18.78
N SER A 112 25.00 -17.98 17.63
CA SER A 112 26.32 -17.37 17.42
C SER A 112 26.29 -15.84 17.21
N ARG A 113 25.13 -15.19 17.42
CA ARG A 113 24.90 -13.75 17.25
C ARG A 113 25.11 -13.26 15.82
N GLN A 114 24.95 -14.13 14.82
CA GLN A 114 24.97 -13.75 13.42
C GLN A 114 23.57 -13.31 12.98
N ASN A 115 23.51 -12.47 11.94
CA ASN A 115 22.24 -12.06 11.33
C ASN A 115 21.43 -13.32 10.93
N GLY A 116 20.17 -13.37 11.35
CA GLY A 116 19.33 -14.55 11.15
C GLY A 116 18.73 -14.71 9.77
N PHE A 117 19.10 -13.91 8.77
CA PHE A 117 18.54 -13.93 7.42
C PHE A 117 18.29 -15.35 6.87
N TYR A 118 19.34 -16.19 6.78
CA TYR A 118 19.22 -17.55 6.27
C TYR A 118 18.35 -18.44 7.17
N ALA A 119 18.41 -18.21 8.48
CA ALA A 119 17.66 -18.98 9.46
C ALA A 119 16.16 -18.67 9.40
N ILE A 120 15.78 -17.39 9.33
CA ILE A 120 14.41 -16.91 9.17
C ILE A 120 13.84 -17.41 7.85
N ARG A 121 14.58 -17.26 6.74
CA ARG A 121 14.15 -17.75 5.42
C ARG A 121 13.87 -19.25 5.45
N ALA A 122 14.80 -20.05 5.96
CA ALA A 122 14.62 -21.49 6.06
C ALA A 122 13.41 -21.85 6.94
N ALA A 123 13.29 -21.20 8.10
CA ALA A 123 12.20 -21.43 9.03
C ALA A 123 10.82 -21.11 8.43
N LEU A 124 10.70 -20.00 7.71
CA LEU A 124 9.46 -19.60 7.02
C LEU A 124 9.04 -20.64 5.99
N ILE A 125 9.97 -21.07 5.13
CA ILE A 125 9.69 -22.06 4.07
C ILE A 125 9.31 -23.42 4.66
N VAL A 126 10.06 -23.89 5.66
CA VAL A 126 9.80 -25.18 6.29
C VAL A 126 8.51 -25.16 7.12
N ALA A 127 8.22 -24.08 7.84
CA ALA A 127 6.98 -23.93 8.59
C ALA A 127 5.75 -23.89 7.67
N ALA A 128 5.85 -23.22 6.51
CA ALA A 128 4.78 -23.22 5.52
C ALA A 128 4.55 -24.60 4.87
N ALA A 129 5.57 -25.44 4.78
CA ALA A 129 5.47 -26.82 4.29
C ALA A 129 4.95 -27.82 5.34
N ASP A 130 4.85 -27.40 6.60
CA ASP A 130 4.44 -28.24 7.71
C ASP A 130 2.91 -28.44 7.76
N ARG A 131 2.46 -29.50 8.42
CA ARG A 131 1.02 -29.78 8.64
C ARG A 131 0.34 -28.69 9.45
N ASP A 132 1.06 -28.15 10.44
CA ASP A 132 0.57 -27.05 11.28
C ASP A 132 0.51 -25.72 10.51
N GLY A 133 1.17 -25.64 9.35
CA GLY A 133 1.27 -24.46 8.52
C GLY A 133 2.12 -23.35 9.15
N LEU A 134 2.12 -22.18 8.53
CA LEU A 134 2.87 -21.04 9.02
C LEU A 134 2.15 -20.39 10.20
N THR A 135 2.68 -20.60 11.40
CA THR A 135 2.33 -19.90 12.65
C THR A 135 3.59 -19.35 13.30
N VAL A 136 3.49 -18.41 14.23
CA VAL A 136 4.67 -17.91 14.96
C VAL A 136 5.35 -19.03 15.75
N VAL A 137 4.58 -19.88 16.44
CA VAL A 137 5.13 -21.02 17.19
C VAL A 137 5.86 -21.99 16.26
N ASN A 138 5.25 -22.35 15.13
CA ASN A 138 5.89 -23.27 14.19
C ASN A 138 7.14 -22.65 13.54
N LEU A 139 7.11 -21.34 13.22
CA LEU A 139 8.28 -20.62 12.73
C LEU A 139 9.46 -20.73 13.72
N LEU A 140 9.21 -20.52 15.01
CA LEU A 140 10.22 -20.65 16.06
C LEU A 140 10.78 -22.09 16.09
N ARG A 141 9.90 -23.11 16.03
CA ARG A 141 10.30 -24.53 15.98
C ARG A 141 11.09 -24.91 14.73
N ARG A 142 10.91 -24.20 13.62
CA ARG A 142 11.64 -24.46 12.37
C ARG A 142 12.89 -23.59 12.20
N PHE A 143 13.19 -22.74 13.18
CA PHE A 143 14.40 -21.92 13.15
C PHE A 143 15.66 -22.77 13.38
N PRO A 144 16.63 -22.78 12.43
CA PRO A 144 17.79 -23.69 12.44
C PRO A 144 18.90 -23.27 13.42
N SER A 145 18.53 -23.00 14.68
CA SER A 145 19.43 -22.61 15.77
C SER A 145 18.79 -23.01 17.09
N LYS A 146 19.54 -23.56 18.04
CA LYS A 146 19.01 -23.98 19.36
C LYS A 146 18.39 -22.82 20.14
N THR A 147 18.98 -21.65 20.00
CA THR A 147 18.49 -20.41 20.60
C THR A 147 18.33 -19.35 19.54
N ILE A 148 17.19 -18.67 19.53
CA ILE A 148 16.98 -17.41 18.80
C ILE A 148 17.39 -16.28 19.74
N ARG A 149 18.33 -15.43 19.33
CA ARG A 149 18.79 -14.29 20.12
C ARG A 149 18.14 -13.03 19.58
N LEU A 150 17.29 -12.38 20.38
CA LEU A 150 16.76 -11.07 20.03
C LEU A 150 17.83 -10.01 20.28
N ASN A 151 18.11 -9.21 19.26
CA ASN A 151 18.90 -8.01 19.40
C ASN A 151 18.08 -6.94 20.13
N TYR A 152 18.17 -6.94 21.46
CA TYR A 152 17.33 -6.08 22.32
C TYR A 152 17.47 -4.59 22.01
N SER A 153 18.70 -4.10 21.81
CA SER A 153 18.95 -2.69 21.46
C SER A 153 18.33 -2.30 20.13
N GLU A 154 18.39 -3.20 19.14
CA GLU A 154 17.78 -2.97 17.84
C GLU A 154 16.25 -3.04 17.93
N GLY A 155 15.71 -4.00 18.69
CA GLY A 155 14.28 -4.11 18.96
C GLY A 155 13.70 -2.86 19.61
N LEU A 156 14.35 -2.33 20.65
CA LEU A 156 13.94 -1.06 21.27
C LEU A 156 13.97 0.09 20.26
N ARG A 157 15.05 0.22 19.48
CA ARG A 157 15.19 1.27 18.47
C ARG A 157 14.07 1.22 17.42
N ILE A 158 13.70 0.02 16.96
CA ILE A 158 12.61 -0.18 15.99
C ILE A 158 11.27 0.22 16.63
N VAL A 159 10.99 -0.24 17.85
CA VAL A 159 9.75 0.09 18.56
C VAL A 159 9.63 1.60 18.76
N ASP A 160 10.67 2.25 19.28
CA ASP A 160 10.69 3.70 19.51
C ASP A 160 10.49 4.48 18.20
N ASN A 161 11.18 4.09 17.13
CA ASN A 161 11.06 4.75 15.83
C ASN A 161 9.65 4.58 15.22
N LEU A 162 9.07 3.38 15.30
CA LEU A 162 7.75 3.10 14.76
C LEU A 162 6.65 3.81 15.57
N SER A 163 6.73 3.80 16.89
CA SER A 163 5.80 4.52 17.76
C SER A 163 5.82 6.01 17.45
N GLN A 164 7.01 6.62 17.35
CA GLN A 164 7.13 8.03 16.97
C GLN A 164 6.57 8.32 15.57
N LEU A 165 6.75 7.41 14.61
CA LEU A 165 6.22 7.56 13.26
C LEU A 165 4.68 7.51 13.25
N ILE A 166 4.09 6.57 13.99
CA ILE A 166 2.64 6.42 14.13
C ILE A 166 2.04 7.64 14.81
N GLU A 167 2.61 8.06 15.94
CA GLU A 167 2.16 9.24 16.69
C GLU A 167 2.19 10.50 15.81
N LYS A 168 3.32 10.75 15.13
CA LYS A 168 3.44 11.90 14.22
C LYS A 168 2.47 11.83 13.05
N LYS A 169 2.25 10.63 12.49
CA LYS A 169 1.26 10.43 11.43
C LYS A 169 -0.14 10.80 11.93
N ASP A 170 -0.52 10.32 13.11
CA ASP A 170 -1.84 10.59 13.70
C ASP A 170 -2.01 12.10 14.01
N GLU A 171 -0.98 12.76 14.53
CA GLU A 171 -0.98 14.21 14.75
C GLU A 171 -1.17 15.00 13.44
N VAL A 172 -0.45 14.63 12.38
CA VAL A 172 -0.57 15.26 11.06
C VAL A 172 -1.97 15.05 10.50
N VAL A 173 -2.47 13.81 10.50
CA VAL A 173 -3.81 13.48 9.98
C VAL A 173 -4.88 14.25 10.74
N ALA A 174 -4.84 14.24 12.08
CA ALA A 174 -5.80 14.95 12.91
C ALA A 174 -5.80 16.46 12.64
N PHE A 175 -4.62 17.08 12.49
CA PHE A 175 -4.50 18.49 12.17
C PHE A 175 -5.13 18.84 10.81
N LEU A 176 -4.86 18.04 9.77
CA LEU A 176 -5.41 18.26 8.44
C LEU A 176 -6.93 18.08 8.41
N GLN A 177 -7.45 17.08 9.13
CA GLN A 177 -8.90 16.87 9.27
C GLN A 177 -9.55 18.07 9.97
N GLN A 178 -8.97 18.54 11.08
CA GLN A 178 -9.49 19.71 11.79
C GLN A 178 -9.50 20.97 10.90
N GLN A 179 -8.43 21.20 10.13
CA GLN A 179 -8.41 22.30 9.15
C GLN A 179 -9.52 22.16 8.11
N ALA A 180 -9.75 20.96 7.58
CA ALA A 180 -10.82 20.71 6.61
C ALA A 180 -12.20 20.96 7.24
N THR A 181 -12.44 20.53 8.48
CA THR A 181 -13.68 20.78 9.22
C THR A 181 -13.92 22.28 9.45
N VAL A 182 -12.90 23.03 9.86
CA VAL A 182 -12.98 24.48 10.06
C VAL A 182 -13.29 25.19 8.74
N ALA A 183 -12.65 24.77 7.64
CA ALA A 183 -12.93 25.31 6.31
C ALA A 183 -14.35 24.96 5.84
N ALA A 184 -14.85 23.76 6.14
CA ALA A 184 -16.20 23.32 5.81
C ALA A 184 -17.28 24.11 6.55
N ALA A 185 -17.06 24.46 7.82
CA ALA A 185 -18.04 25.16 8.68
C ALA A 185 -18.46 26.54 8.15
N ASN A 186 -17.64 27.16 7.30
CA ASN A 186 -17.93 28.47 6.71
C ASN A 186 -18.79 28.41 5.43
N SER A 187 -19.06 27.20 4.92
CA SER A 187 -19.86 27.01 3.71
C SER A 187 -21.36 27.22 3.97
N LYS A 188 -22.05 27.84 3.01
CA LYS A 188 -23.52 28.00 3.01
C LYS A 188 -24.20 27.17 1.92
N ILE A 189 -23.46 26.27 1.26
CA ILE A 189 -23.98 25.47 0.15
C ILE A 189 -24.80 24.30 0.70
N ASP A 190 -26.05 24.21 0.28
CA ASP A 190 -26.91 23.05 0.55
C ASP A 190 -26.75 22.02 -0.58
N PHE A 191 -25.92 21.01 -0.34
CA PHE A 191 -25.67 19.93 -1.30
C PHE A 191 -26.85 18.96 -1.43
N SER A 192 -27.83 18.98 -0.52
CA SER A 192 -29.04 18.15 -0.67
C SER A 192 -29.93 18.60 -1.84
N GLN A 193 -29.78 19.86 -2.25
CA GLN A 193 -30.49 20.46 -3.40
C GLN A 193 -29.67 20.37 -4.69
N GLN A 194 -28.45 19.81 -4.64
CA GLN A 194 -27.58 19.63 -5.79
C GLN A 194 -27.60 18.19 -6.29
N PRO A 195 -27.31 17.94 -7.58
CA PRO A 195 -27.12 16.58 -8.09
C PRO A 195 -26.09 15.78 -7.27
N ASP A 196 -26.47 14.59 -6.83
CA ASP A 196 -25.56 13.70 -6.11
C ASP A 196 -24.58 13.01 -7.07
N LEU A 197 -23.34 13.51 -7.13
CA LEU A 197 -22.29 12.98 -7.99
C LEU A 197 -21.82 11.56 -7.62
N ARG A 198 -22.28 11.00 -6.49
CA ARG A 198 -22.01 9.59 -6.14
C ARG A 198 -22.86 8.63 -6.98
N SER A 199 -24.01 9.10 -7.45
CA SER A 199 -24.93 8.30 -8.28
C SER A 199 -24.44 8.21 -9.72
N PRO A 200 -24.73 7.14 -10.48
CA PRO A 200 -24.41 7.09 -11.90
C PRO A 200 -25.03 8.26 -12.68
N GLY A 201 -24.32 8.71 -13.71
CA GLY A 201 -24.77 9.76 -14.62
C GLY A 201 -25.83 9.28 -15.63
N LYS A 202 -26.12 10.13 -16.61
CA LYS A 202 -27.24 9.94 -17.55
C LYS A 202 -26.94 9.06 -18.76
N PHE A 203 -25.67 8.73 -19.00
CA PHE A 203 -25.28 7.91 -20.16
C PHE A 203 -25.31 6.43 -19.80
N SER A 204 -25.90 5.62 -20.68
CA SER A 204 -25.51 4.21 -20.77
C SER A 204 -24.13 4.10 -21.42
N TRP A 205 -23.49 2.95 -21.28
CA TRP A 205 -22.13 2.76 -21.77
C TRP A 205 -21.91 1.37 -22.34
N GLN A 206 -20.87 1.25 -23.16
CA GLN A 206 -20.39 -0.02 -23.69
C GLN A 206 -18.89 -0.18 -23.40
N LYS A 207 -18.46 -1.41 -23.17
CA LYS A 207 -17.05 -1.77 -23.02
C LYS A 207 -16.57 -2.51 -24.28
N LYS A 208 -15.40 -2.15 -24.78
CA LYS A 208 -14.67 -2.89 -25.82
C LYS A 208 -13.28 -3.22 -25.30
N SER A 209 -12.90 -4.49 -25.37
CA SER A 209 -11.57 -4.97 -24.97
C SER A 209 -10.75 -5.30 -26.22
N PHE A 210 -9.49 -4.90 -26.25
CA PHE A 210 -8.55 -5.21 -27.32
C PHE A 210 -7.11 -5.23 -26.79
N GLU A 211 -6.18 -5.64 -27.65
CA GLU A 211 -4.75 -5.66 -27.33
C GLU A 211 -4.01 -4.74 -28.32
N LEU A 212 -3.13 -3.90 -27.78
CA LEU A 212 -2.22 -3.09 -28.58
C LEU A 212 -0.81 -3.70 -28.54
N ASN A 213 -0.16 -3.74 -29.70
CA ASN A 213 1.18 -4.32 -29.85
C ASN A 213 2.21 -3.22 -30.11
N ASP A 214 3.02 -2.90 -29.10
CA ASP A 214 4.20 -2.06 -29.27
C ASP A 214 5.39 -2.93 -29.66
N PHE A 215 5.53 -3.15 -30.96
CA PHE A 215 6.64 -3.95 -31.51
C PHE A 215 8.01 -3.33 -31.25
N SER A 216 8.10 -2.01 -31.05
CA SER A 216 9.38 -1.31 -30.82
C SER A 216 9.94 -1.58 -29.43
N ARG A 217 9.07 -1.74 -28.43
CA ARG A 217 9.42 -2.05 -27.05
C ARG A 217 9.15 -3.52 -26.67
N ASN A 218 8.67 -4.32 -27.62
CA ASN A 218 8.22 -5.71 -27.41
C ASN A 218 7.20 -5.84 -26.27
N ARG A 219 6.17 -4.99 -26.28
CA ARG A 219 5.12 -4.96 -25.24
C ARG A 219 3.74 -5.20 -25.84
N ARG A 220 2.96 -6.03 -25.16
CA ARG A 220 1.53 -6.24 -25.45
C ARG A 220 0.73 -5.56 -24.35
N LEU A 221 -0.17 -4.68 -24.73
CA LEU A 221 -0.97 -3.89 -23.80
C LEU A 221 -2.44 -4.32 -23.94
N PRO A 222 -2.95 -5.15 -23.03
CA PRO A 222 -4.39 -5.35 -22.86
C PRO A 222 -5.06 -4.02 -22.48
N VAL A 223 -6.13 -3.66 -23.19
CA VAL A 223 -6.87 -2.40 -22.99
C VAL A 223 -8.36 -2.67 -22.95
N ASP A 224 -9.05 -2.04 -22.00
CA ASP A 224 -10.50 -1.90 -21.97
C ASP A 224 -10.85 -0.43 -22.25
N ILE A 225 -11.66 -0.16 -23.27
CA ILE A 225 -12.24 1.16 -23.52
C ILE A 225 -13.74 1.14 -23.21
N TYR A 226 -14.16 2.07 -22.38
CA TYR A 226 -15.55 2.35 -22.03
C TYR A 226 -15.99 3.60 -22.79
N LEU A 227 -17.10 3.48 -23.50
CA LEU A 227 -17.62 4.56 -24.36
C LEU A 227 -19.06 4.90 -23.97
N PRO A 228 -19.40 6.19 -23.82
CA PRO A 228 -20.78 6.60 -23.65
C PRO A 228 -21.61 6.22 -24.88
N GLN A 229 -22.81 5.70 -24.64
CA GLN A 229 -23.81 5.46 -25.68
C GLN A 229 -24.80 6.62 -25.68
N GLY A 230 -25.12 7.11 -26.88
CA GLY A 230 -25.83 8.37 -27.06
C GLY A 230 -27.20 8.40 -26.40
N ASN A 231 -27.49 9.53 -25.75
CA ASN A 231 -28.84 10.03 -25.53
C ASN A 231 -28.93 11.35 -26.31
N SER A 232 -29.85 11.47 -27.26
CA SER A 232 -29.96 12.64 -28.15
C SER A 232 -30.22 13.96 -27.41
N GLN A 233 -30.57 13.88 -26.12
CA GLN A 233 -30.78 15.01 -25.21
C GLN A 233 -29.61 15.28 -24.25
N ALA A 234 -28.48 14.59 -24.37
CA ALA A 234 -27.35 14.78 -23.46
C ALA A 234 -26.53 16.05 -23.78
N GLU A 235 -26.07 16.74 -22.73
CA GLU A 235 -25.23 17.95 -22.83
C GLU A 235 -23.85 17.68 -23.45
N VAL A 236 -23.27 16.51 -23.20
CA VAL A 236 -21.97 16.12 -23.76
C VAL A 236 -22.23 15.28 -25.01
N LYS A 237 -21.72 15.75 -26.16
CA LYS A 237 -21.79 15.04 -27.44
C LYS A 237 -20.40 14.57 -27.85
N PRO A 238 -20.28 13.49 -28.66
CA PRO A 238 -19.00 13.11 -29.22
C PRO A 238 -18.40 14.27 -30.04
N PRO A 239 -17.08 14.48 -30.03
CA PRO A 239 -16.07 13.63 -29.38
C PRO A 239 -16.04 13.79 -27.85
N TYR A 240 -16.00 12.66 -27.14
CA TYR A 240 -16.01 12.62 -25.68
C TYR A 240 -14.61 12.87 -25.10
N PRO A 241 -14.48 13.63 -24.01
CA PRO A 241 -13.23 13.75 -23.25
C PRO A 241 -12.71 12.37 -22.83
N LEU A 242 -11.40 12.16 -22.94
CA LEU A 242 -10.77 10.86 -22.69
C LEU A 242 -10.08 10.82 -21.32
N ILE A 243 -10.37 9.79 -20.53
CA ILE A 243 -9.66 9.52 -19.27
C ILE A 243 -8.86 8.24 -19.42
N VAL A 244 -7.58 8.27 -19.06
CA VAL A 244 -6.75 7.07 -18.98
C VAL A 244 -6.60 6.64 -17.52
N ILE A 245 -6.78 5.37 -17.21
CA ILE A 245 -6.59 4.82 -15.86
C ILE A 245 -5.40 3.84 -15.83
N SER A 246 -4.44 4.07 -14.93
CA SER A 246 -3.27 3.22 -14.69
C SER A 246 -3.36 2.51 -13.34
N HIS A 247 -3.27 1.17 -13.35
CA HIS A 247 -3.34 0.35 -12.13
C HIS A 247 -2.09 0.46 -11.25
N GLY A 248 -2.10 -0.13 -10.05
CA GLY A 248 -0.92 -0.25 -9.18
C GLY A 248 0.00 -1.41 -9.53
N LEU A 249 1.07 -1.64 -8.77
CA LEU A 249 1.86 -2.87 -8.89
C LEU A 249 0.98 -4.11 -8.60
N ALA A 250 1.19 -5.21 -9.32
CA ALA A 250 0.46 -6.47 -9.11
C ALA A 250 -1.06 -6.37 -9.29
N SER A 251 -1.54 -5.38 -10.05
CA SER A 251 -2.95 -5.12 -10.32
C SER A 251 -3.21 -5.17 -11.84
N ASP A 252 -4.45 -4.94 -12.27
CA ASP A 252 -4.90 -5.08 -13.65
C ASP A 252 -5.96 -4.01 -14.01
N ARG A 253 -6.45 -4.06 -15.25
CA ARG A 253 -7.47 -3.14 -15.77
C ARG A 253 -8.87 -3.30 -15.16
N THR A 254 -9.14 -4.40 -14.44
CA THR A 254 -10.47 -4.64 -13.84
C THR A 254 -10.63 -3.93 -12.51
N THR A 255 -9.51 -3.62 -11.86
CA THR A 255 -9.45 -3.05 -10.50
C THR A 255 -10.16 -1.70 -10.37
N PHE A 256 -10.24 -0.93 -11.45
CA PHE A 256 -10.95 0.35 -11.54
C PHE A 256 -12.18 0.31 -12.46
N ALA A 257 -12.75 -0.87 -12.73
CA ALA A 257 -13.91 -1.04 -13.61
C ALA A 257 -15.14 -0.23 -13.16
N TYR A 258 -15.65 -0.45 -11.95
CA TYR A 258 -15.59 0.64 -10.99
C TYR A 258 -15.88 2.08 -11.45
N LEU A 259 -14.80 2.85 -11.29
CA LEU A 259 -14.64 4.24 -11.61
C LEU A 259 -14.77 4.50 -13.11
N ALA A 260 -14.28 3.58 -13.96
CA ALA A 260 -14.41 3.70 -15.41
C ALA A 260 -15.87 3.72 -15.86
N GLN A 261 -16.70 2.82 -15.32
CA GLN A 261 -18.14 2.78 -15.60
C GLN A 261 -18.84 4.04 -15.09
N HIS A 262 -18.50 4.50 -13.88
CA HIS A 262 -19.07 5.70 -13.32
C HIS A 262 -18.74 6.93 -14.17
N LEU A 263 -17.47 7.18 -14.48
CA LEU A 263 -17.06 8.28 -15.36
C LEU A 263 -17.71 8.19 -16.74
N THR A 264 -17.82 6.98 -17.30
CA THR A 264 -18.48 6.81 -18.61
C THR A 264 -19.96 7.16 -18.57
N SER A 265 -20.64 6.88 -17.45
CA SER A 265 -22.03 7.31 -17.24
C SER A 265 -22.20 8.84 -17.16
N TYR A 266 -21.11 9.59 -16.93
CA TYR A 266 -21.07 11.06 -16.97
C TYR A 266 -20.62 11.63 -18.33
N GLY A 267 -20.39 10.79 -19.33
CA GLY A 267 -20.05 11.23 -20.69
C GLY A 267 -18.55 11.34 -20.97
N PHE A 268 -17.70 10.74 -20.13
CA PHE A 268 -16.27 10.57 -20.42
C PHE A 268 -16.04 9.26 -21.20
N ALA A 269 -15.18 9.26 -22.21
CA ALA A 269 -14.59 8.00 -22.68
C ALA A 269 -13.49 7.60 -21.70
N VAL A 270 -13.39 6.32 -21.33
CA VAL A 270 -12.36 5.86 -20.38
C VAL A 270 -11.58 4.70 -20.96
N ALA A 271 -10.26 4.82 -21.03
CA ALA A 271 -9.35 3.75 -21.42
C ALA A 271 -8.57 3.26 -20.19
N VAL A 272 -8.65 1.96 -19.90
CA VAL A 272 -7.90 1.31 -18.83
C VAL A 272 -6.95 0.31 -19.47
N LEU A 273 -5.66 0.42 -19.21
CA LEU A 273 -4.62 -0.44 -19.77
C LEU A 273 -3.93 -1.28 -18.70
N GLU A 274 -3.36 -2.41 -19.13
CA GLU A 274 -2.41 -3.17 -18.33
C GLU A 274 -0.96 -2.88 -18.74
N HIS A 275 -0.08 -2.87 -17.74
CA HIS A 275 1.35 -2.70 -17.91
C HIS A 275 2.06 -4.06 -17.75
N PRO A 276 2.48 -4.71 -18.85
CA PRO A 276 2.91 -6.11 -18.84
C PRO A 276 4.19 -6.40 -18.04
N GLY A 277 4.97 -5.38 -17.65
CA GLY A 277 6.14 -5.56 -16.80
C GLY A 277 5.84 -5.50 -15.29
N SER A 278 4.62 -5.17 -14.89
CA SER A 278 4.25 -5.00 -13.48
C SER A 278 2.78 -5.33 -13.13
N ASN A 279 2.01 -5.90 -14.06
CA ASN A 279 0.61 -6.29 -13.85
C ASN A 279 0.49 -7.58 -13.02
N ALA A 280 -0.73 -7.93 -12.64
CA ALA A 280 -1.02 -9.14 -11.87
C ALA A 280 -0.42 -10.40 -12.50
N GLU A 281 -0.58 -10.59 -13.83
CA GLU A 281 -0.02 -11.72 -14.57
C GLU A 281 1.52 -11.79 -14.46
N ARG A 282 2.24 -10.68 -14.64
CA ARG A 282 3.70 -10.65 -14.49
C ARG A 282 4.15 -11.07 -13.09
N ILE A 283 3.45 -10.60 -12.06
CA ILE A 283 3.78 -10.95 -10.68
C ILE A 283 3.42 -12.41 -10.37
N GLN A 284 2.31 -12.93 -10.91
CA GLN A 284 1.98 -14.35 -10.83
C GLN A 284 3.04 -15.23 -11.49
N LEU A 285 3.52 -14.86 -12.69
CA LEU A 285 4.60 -15.58 -13.38
C LEU A 285 5.92 -15.51 -12.61
N TYR A 286 6.22 -14.37 -11.99
CA TYR A 286 7.37 -14.21 -11.12
C TYR A 286 7.29 -15.17 -9.91
N PHE A 287 6.17 -15.17 -9.20
CA PHE A 287 5.83 -16.15 -8.17
C PHE A 287 5.45 -17.53 -8.73
N ALA A 288 5.72 -17.83 -10.00
CA ALA A 288 5.71 -19.19 -10.51
C ALA A 288 7.13 -19.65 -10.89
N GLY A 289 8.13 -18.77 -10.76
CA GLY A 289 9.49 -19.00 -11.27
C GLY A 289 9.57 -18.98 -12.81
N LEU A 290 8.55 -18.43 -13.47
CA LEU A 290 8.42 -18.36 -14.93
C LEU A 290 8.81 -16.99 -15.51
N ALA A 291 9.07 -16.00 -14.65
CA ALA A 291 9.56 -14.69 -15.01
C ALA A 291 10.56 -14.17 -13.95
N GLY A 292 11.37 -13.17 -14.32
CA GLY A 292 12.15 -12.39 -13.35
C GLY A 292 11.27 -11.38 -12.58
N PRO A 293 11.81 -10.73 -11.54
CA PRO A 293 11.08 -9.68 -10.82
C PRO A 293 10.70 -8.52 -11.77
N PRO A 294 9.79 -7.62 -11.35
CA PRO A 294 9.56 -6.36 -12.06
C PRO A 294 10.88 -5.62 -12.26
N GLU A 295 11.07 -5.11 -13.47
CA GLU A 295 12.32 -4.44 -13.85
C GLU A 295 12.26 -2.95 -13.47
N PRO A 296 13.40 -2.34 -13.07
CA PRO A 296 13.51 -0.89 -12.89
C PRO A 296 12.99 -0.07 -14.09
N ALA A 297 13.10 -0.64 -15.30
CA ALA A 297 12.60 -0.04 -16.52
C ALA A 297 11.09 0.27 -16.49
N GLU A 298 10.30 -0.33 -15.60
CA GLU A 298 8.86 0.00 -15.47
C GLU A 298 8.61 1.44 -15.01
N PHE A 299 9.56 2.09 -14.32
CA PHE A 299 9.49 3.53 -14.03
C PHE A 299 9.49 4.40 -15.30
N ILE A 300 9.96 3.84 -16.43
CA ILE A 300 9.99 4.49 -17.76
C ILE A 300 8.88 3.90 -18.64
N ASN A 301 8.73 2.58 -18.66
CA ASN A 301 7.83 1.89 -19.58
C ASN A 301 6.37 2.23 -19.31
N ARG A 302 5.95 2.40 -18.04
CA ARG A 302 4.54 2.63 -17.72
C ARG A 302 4.03 3.98 -18.25
N PRO A 303 4.76 5.10 -18.10
CA PRO A 303 4.41 6.34 -18.79
C PRO A 303 4.43 6.19 -20.32
N LEU A 304 5.45 5.51 -20.87
CA LEU A 304 5.55 5.28 -22.32
C LEU A 304 4.40 4.40 -22.86
N ASP A 305 3.87 3.46 -22.08
CA ASP A 305 2.71 2.65 -22.44
C ASP A 305 1.46 3.51 -22.61
N ILE A 306 1.27 4.53 -21.76
CA ILE A 306 0.16 5.47 -21.90
C ILE A 306 0.36 6.37 -23.13
N LYS A 307 1.58 6.87 -23.36
CA LYS A 307 1.89 7.64 -24.58
C LYS A 307 1.59 6.83 -25.85
N PHE A 308 1.98 5.55 -25.85
CA PHE A 308 1.71 4.60 -26.92
C PHE A 308 0.22 4.33 -27.08
N LEU A 309 -0.51 4.04 -25.99
CA LEU A 309 -1.97 3.89 -26.00
C LEU A 309 -2.66 5.09 -26.64
N LEU A 310 -2.30 6.31 -26.24
CA LEU A 310 -2.92 7.53 -26.78
C LEU A 310 -2.64 7.70 -28.27
N ASN A 311 -1.43 7.39 -28.73
CA ASN A 311 -1.09 7.42 -30.16
C ASN A 311 -1.89 6.38 -30.97
N GLU A 312 -2.02 5.17 -30.44
CA GLU A 312 -2.79 4.11 -31.09
C GLU A 312 -4.29 4.40 -31.08
N LEU A 313 -4.83 4.97 -30.01
CA LEU A 313 -6.22 5.42 -29.99
C LEU A 313 -6.49 6.50 -31.03
N GLU A 314 -5.56 7.44 -31.22
CA GLU A 314 -5.69 8.47 -32.27
C GLU A 314 -5.64 7.87 -33.68
N ARG A 315 -4.80 6.84 -33.89
CA ARG A 315 -4.77 6.08 -35.15
C ARG A 315 -6.06 5.29 -35.36
N LEU A 316 -6.55 4.61 -34.32
CA LEU A 316 -7.78 3.83 -34.35
C LEU A 316 -9.00 4.70 -34.56
N GLU A 317 -9.06 5.91 -34.00
CA GLU A 317 -10.14 6.87 -34.26
C GLU A 317 -10.30 7.17 -35.75
N LYS A 318 -9.19 7.20 -36.51
CA LYS A 318 -9.22 7.44 -37.96
C LYS A 318 -9.60 6.19 -38.78
N SER A 319 -9.39 4.98 -38.25
CA SER A 319 -9.50 3.72 -39.01
C SER A 319 -10.59 2.75 -38.56
N ASP A 320 -11.05 2.83 -37.31
CA ASP A 320 -12.05 1.95 -36.71
C ASP A 320 -13.41 2.67 -36.69
N PRO A 321 -14.41 2.24 -37.49
CA PRO A 321 -15.73 2.85 -37.54
C PRO A 321 -16.45 2.90 -36.19
N THR A 322 -16.07 2.03 -35.24
CA THR A 322 -16.66 2.00 -33.90
C THR A 322 -16.11 3.09 -32.98
N LEU A 323 -14.97 3.71 -33.33
CA LEU A 323 -14.29 4.78 -32.57
C LEU A 323 -14.28 6.13 -33.30
N GLN A 324 -14.51 6.14 -34.61
CA GLN A 324 -14.50 7.34 -35.43
C GLN A 324 -15.41 8.45 -34.87
N GLY A 325 -14.83 9.64 -34.66
CA GLY A 325 -15.47 10.83 -34.12
C GLY A 325 -15.80 10.77 -32.62
N LYS A 326 -15.43 9.71 -31.90
CA LYS A 326 -15.86 9.51 -30.50
C LYS A 326 -14.92 10.03 -29.43
N LEU A 327 -13.63 10.24 -29.72
CA LEU A 327 -12.63 10.55 -28.71
C LEU A 327 -12.06 11.96 -28.91
N ASN A 328 -11.97 12.74 -27.84
CA ASN A 328 -11.41 14.09 -27.84
C ASN A 328 -9.98 14.09 -27.28
N PHE A 329 -8.98 14.13 -28.17
CA PHE A 329 -7.57 14.13 -27.80
C PHE A 329 -7.04 15.50 -27.31
N GLN A 330 -7.88 16.54 -27.29
CA GLN A 330 -7.53 17.82 -26.64
C GLN A 330 -7.95 17.88 -25.16
N GLN A 331 -8.82 16.97 -24.73
CA GLN A 331 -9.35 16.88 -23.38
C GLN A 331 -9.01 15.50 -22.79
N ILE A 332 -7.74 15.31 -22.44
CA ILE A 332 -7.27 14.06 -21.81
C ILE A 332 -6.96 14.26 -20.33
N GLY A 333 -7.59 13.47 -19.47
CA GLY A 333 -7.23 13.34 -18.05
C GLY A 333 -6.57 11.99 -17.76
N ALA A 334 -5.81 11.90 -16.67
CA ALA A 334 -5.24 10.63 -16.23
C ALA A 334 -5.51 10.37 -14.75
N ILE A 335 -5.84 9.13 -14.42
CA ILE A 335 -6.03 8.65 -13.05
C ILE A 335 -5.08 7.47 -12.82
N GLY A 336 -4.42 7.41 -11.68
CA GLY A 336 -3.54 6.28 -11.38
C GLY A 336 -3.45 5.98 -9.90
N GLN A 337 -3.27 4.71 -9.54
CA GLN A 337 -3.14 4.29 -8.14
C GLN A 337 -1.76 3.71 -7.84
N SER A 338 -1.17 4.02 -6.68
CA SER A 338 0.14 3.50 -6.25
C SER A 338 1.22 3.76 -7.30
N PHE A 339 1.82 2.72 -7.87
CA PHE A 339 2.76 2.86 -8.97
C PHE A 339 2.12 3.55 -10.19
N GLY A 340 0.81 3.35 -10.44
CA GLY A 340 0.03 4.09 -11.43
C GLY A 340 -0.10 5.57 -11.10
N GLY A 341 -0.13 5.93 -9.81
CA GLY A 341 -0.09 7.32 -9.34
C GLY A 341 1.21 8.01 -9.75
N TYR A 342 2.36 7.35 -9.54
CA TYR A 342 3.65 7.77 -10.10
C TYR A 342 3.59 7.93 -11.63
N THR A 343 3.00 6.95 -12.33
CA THR A 343 2.89 6.97 -13.79
C THR A 343 2.15 8.22 -14.29
N VAL A 344 1.05 8.60 -13.64
CA VAL A 344 0.27 9.77 -14.08
C VAL A 344 0.93 11.10 -13.66
N LEU A 345 1.64 11.14 -12.53
CA LEU A 345 2.40 12.32 -12.12
C LEU A 345 3.60 12.59 -13.04
N THR A 346 4.29 11.55 -13.51
CA THR A 346 5.36 11.69 -14.50
C THR A 346 4.85 12.17 -15.86
N LEU A 347 3.69 11.66 -16.31
CA LEU A 347 3.00 12.16 -17.49
C LEU A 347 2.59 13.64 -17.36
N ALA A 348 2.26 14.09 -16.14
CA ALA A 348 1.96 15.48 -15.83
C ALA A 348 3.19 16.41 -15.84
N GLY A 349 4.40 15.84 -15.89
CA GLY A 349 5.66 16.58 -15.97
C GLY A 349 6.58 16.46 -14.77
N ALA A 350 6.27 15.63 -13.77
CA ALA A 350 7.23 15.35 -12.71
C ALA A 350 8.36 14.44 -13.22
N ALA A 351 9.57 14.97 -13.33
CA ALA A 351 10.75 14.20 -13.72
C ALA A 351 11.28 13.33 -12.56
N ILE A 352 11.94 12.22 -12.90
CA ILE A 352 12.67 11.40 -11.92
C ILE A 352 13.81 12.24 -11.34
N ASN A 353 13.89 12.32 -10.01
CA ASN A 353 14.94 13.02 -9.29
C ASN A 353 16.00 12.03 -8.81
N PHE A 354 16.94 11.70 -9.69
CA PHE A 354 18.05 10.79 -9.39
C PHE A 354 18.89 11.24 -8.19
N ASN A 355 19.08 12.54 -7.99
CA ASN A 355 19.85 13.05 -6.86
C ASN A 355 19.18 12.73 -5.52
N GLN A 356 17.87 12.98 -5.41
CA GLN A 356 17.10 12.64 -4.21
C GLN A 356 17.07 11.13 -4.01
N LEU A 357 16.81 10.39 -5.09
CA LEU A 357 16.74 8.94 -5.09
C LEU A 357 18.03 8.29 -4.57
N TYR A 358 19.19 8.70 -5.06
CA TYR A 358 20.47 8.20 -4.55
C TYR A 358 20.72 8.59 -3.09
N GLN A 359 20.27 9.76 -2.64
CA GLN A 359 20.45 10.16 -1.24
C GLN A 359 19.62 9.30 -0.28
N ASP A 360 18.37 9.03 -0.63
CA ASP A 360 17.45 8.32 0.25
C ASP A 360 17.69 6.80 0.23
N CYS A 361 18.04 6.24 -0.92
CA CYS A 361 18.34 4.80 -1.06
C CYS A 361 19.70 4.40 -0.46
N ASN A 362 20.61 5.35 -0.28
CA ASN A 362 21.90 5.11 0.40
C ASN A 362 21.80 5.20 1.93
N ARG A 363 20.64 5.58 2.49
CA ARG A 363 20.43 5.69 3.93
C ARG A 363 19.75 4.43 4.45
N ASN A 364 20.29 3.82 5.52
CA ASN A 364 19.64 2.74 6.29
C ASN A 364 18.38 3.19 7.07
N ASN A 365 17.72 4.28 6.66
CA ASN A 365 16.84 5.09 7.49
C ASN A 365 15.39 4.61 7.59
N SER A 366 14.97 3.56 6.89
CA SER A 366 13.62 3.03 7.08
C SER A 366 13.59 1.52 7.04
N PHE A 367 13.41 0.91 8.21
CA PHE A 367 13.55 -0.52 8.41
C PHE A 367 12.45 -1.35 7.68
N PHE A 368 11.29 -0.77 7.35
CA PHE A 368 10.20 -1.48 6.64
C PHE A 368 9.38 -0.62 5.64
N ASN A 369 9.90 0.50 5.13
CA ASN A 369 9.13 1.29 4.15
C ASN A 369 9.16 0.62 2.76
N VAL A 370 8.12 -0.15 2.44
CA VAL A 370 7.99 -0.89 1.17
C VAL A 370 7.89 0.05 -0.03
N SER A 371 7.26 1.22 0.11
CA SER A 371 7.24 2.24 -0.95
C SER A 371 8.66 2.68 -1.31
N LEU A 372 9.50 2.95 -0.30
CA LEU A 372 10.89 3.35 -0.54
C LEU A 372 11.67 2.23 -1.23
N LEU A 373 11.49 0.96 -0.82
CA LEU A 373 12.13 -0.18 -1.48
C LEU A 373 11.77 -0.28 -2.96
N LEU A 374 10.49 -0.08 -3.30
CA LEU A 374 10.05 -0.05 -4.69
C LEU A 374 10.66 1.14 -5.45
N GLN A 375 10.62 2.35 -4.88
CA GLN A 375 11.20 3.55 -5.49
C GLN A 375 12.71 3.39 -5.73
N CYS A 376 13.44 2.76 -4.81
CA CYS A 376 14.88 2.54 -4.92
C CYS A 376 15.28 1.63 -6.08
N GLN A 377 14.38 0.82 -6.64
CA GLN A 377 14.67 0.10 -7.89
C GLN A 377 15.00 1.07 -9.03
N ALA A 378 14.40 2.26 -9.06
CA ALA A 378 14.70 3.27 -10.08
C ALA A 378 16.14 3.80 -9.99
N ALA A 379 16.87 3.56 -8.89
CA ALA A 379 18.28 3.95 -8.76
C ALA A 379 19.19 3.15 -9.71
N GLU A 380 18.74 1.99 -10.18
CA GLU A 380 19.46 1.17 -11.16
C GLU A 380 19.39 1.75 -12.59
N LEU A 381 18.51 2.73 -12.83
CA LEU A 381 18.38 3.38 -14.12
C LEU A 381 19.54 4.35 -14.39
N SER A 382 19.88 4.53 -15.68
CA SER A 382 20.86 5.54 -16.07
C SER A 382 20.32 6.95 -15.83
N PRO A 383 21.04 7.84 -15.12
CA PRO A 383 20.54 9.16 -14.79
C PRO A 383 20.47 10.04 -16.04
N ARG A 384 19.25 10.29 -16.54
CA ARG A 384 18.96 11.19 -17.66
C ARG A 384 17.51 11.66 -17.63
N ASP A 385 17.20 12.69 -18.41
CA ASP A 385 15.81 13.05 -18.69
C ASP A 385 15.22 12.08 -19.73
N TYR A 386 14.21 11.32 -19.31
CA TYR A 386 13.51 10.34 -20.14
C TYR A 386 12.34 10.95 -20.94
N GLN A 387 12.05 12.25 -20.79
CA GLN A 387 10.97 12.95 -21.51
C GLN A 387 9.61 12.24 -21.38
N LEU A 388 9.28 11.86 -20.14
CA LEU A 388 8.08 11.05 -19.83
C LEU A 388 6.78 11.86 -19.90
N LYS A 389 6.85 13.19 -19.79
CA LYS A 389 5.70 14.09 -19.92
C LYS A 389 4.94 13.85 -21.23
N ASP A 390 3.61 13.97 -21.18
CA ASP A 390 2.76 14.03 -22.37
C ASP A 390 1.86 15.26 -22.31
N ASP A 391 2.07 16.21 -23.23
CA ASP A 391 1.35 17.50 -23.24
C ASP A 391 -0.16 17.35 -23.52
N ARG A 392 -0.64 16.19 -23.96
CA ARG A 392 -2.08 15.95 -24.13
C ARG A 392 -2.79 15.79 -22.79
N ILE A 393 -2.10 15.34 -21.74
CA ILE A 393 -2.65 15.21 -20.38
C ILE A 393 -2.85 16.60 -19.78
N LYS A 394 -4.09 16.92 -19.38
CA LYS A 394 -4.48 18.24 -18.88
C LYS A 394 -4.83 18.26 -17.39
N VAL A 395 -5.06 17.10 -16.78
CA VAL A 395 -5.42 16.98 -15.37
C VAL A 395 -5.05 15.59 -14.86
N VAL A 396 -4.60 15.48 -13.60
CA VAL A 396 -4.21 14.21 -12.99
C VAL A 396 -4.83 13.99 -11.62
N MET A 397 -5.36 12.79 -11.39
CA MET A 397 -5.72 12.29 -10.06
C MET A 397 -4.83 11.10 -9.69
N ALA A 398 -4.01 11.23 -8.65
CA ALA A 398 -3.14 10.18 -8.17
C ALA A 398 -3.65 9.65 -6.82
N ILE A 399 -3.95 8.35 -6.76
CA ILE A 399 -4.55 7.67 -5.61
C ILE A 399 -3.47 6.88 -4.88
N ASN A 400 -3.20 7.21 -3.61
CA ASN A 400 -2.11 6.68 -2.81
C ASN A 400 -0.80 6.48 -3.63
N PRO A 401 -0.32 7.49 -4.39
CA PRO A 401 0.87 7.36 -5.22
C PRO A 401 2.11 6.98 -4.39
N ILE A 402 3.07 6.32 -5.03
CA ILE A 402 4.43 6.16 -4.53
C ILE A 402 5.35 7.07 -5.32
N ASP A 403 5.73 8.23 -4.80
CA ASP A 403 6.29 9.31 -5.61
C ASP A 403 7.37 10.15 -4.92
N SER A 404 7.44 10.12 -3.59
CA SER A 404 8.15 11.13 -2.81
C SER A 404 9.66 11.14 -3.05
N THR A 405 10.30 9.98 -3.07
CA THR A 405 11.74 9.84 -3.26
C THR A 405 12.12 9.86 -4.74
N VAL A 406 11.36 9.13 -5.57
CA VAL A 406 11.66 8.96 -6.99
C VAL A 406 11.40 10.24 -7.79
N LEU A 407 10.42 11.06 -7.42
CA LEU A 407 10.16 12.36 -8.05
C LEU A 407 10.75 13.52 -7.24
N GLY A 408 10.71 13.46 -5.91
CA GLY A 408 11.17 14.54 -5.03
C GLY A 408 10.43 15.86 -5.24
N GLU A 409 10.76 16.86 -4.43
CA GLU A 409 10.27 18.23 -4.64
C GLU A 409 10.66 18.77 -6.03
N GLY A 410 11.89 18.47 -6.47
CA GLY A 410 12.42 18.89 -7.76
C GLY A 410 11.63 18.38 -8.97
N GLY A 411 10.99 17.20 -8.88
CA GLY A 411 10.09 16.68 -9.92
C GLY A 411 8.66 17.18 -9.73
N ILE A 412 8.08 17.01 -8.54
CA ILE A 412 6.67 17.34 -8.27
C ILE A 412 6.37 18.83 -8.52
N SER A 413 7.28 19.74 -8.17
CA SER A 413 7.11 21.19 -8.38
C SER A 413 7.06 21.61 -9.85
N GLN A 414 7.49 20.73 -10.78
CA GLN A 414 7.44 20.97 -12.22
C GLN A 414 6.04 20.75 -12.81
N ILE A 415 5.13 20.08 -12.10
CA ILE A 415 3.76 19.88 -12.58
C ILE A 415 3.03 21.24 -12.63
N LYS A 416 2.51 21.60 -13.81
CA LYS A 416 1.80 22.86 -14.11
C LYS A 416 0.34 22.67 -14.52
N ILE A 417 -0.22 21.52 -14.20
CA ILE A 417 -1.63 21.19 -14.45
C ILE A 417 -2.33 20.85 -13.14
N PRO A 418 -3.67 20.91 -13.07
CA PRO A 418 -4.39 20.56 -11.85
C PRO A 418 -4.13 19.12 -11.39
N VAL A 419 -3.90 18.95 -10.08
CA VAL A 419 -3.60 17.64 -9.46
C VAL A 419 -4.50 17.40 -8.26
N MET A 420 -5.09 16.21 -8.18
CA MET A 420 -5.70 15.69 -6.96
C MET A 420 -4.89 14.51 -6.45
N LEU A 421 -4.35 14.61 -5.23
CA LEU A 421 -3.77 13.50 -4.49
C LEU A 421 -4.84 12.91 -3.57
N VAL A 422 -4.99 11.59 -3.56
CA VAL A 422 -5.85 10.87 -2.61
C VAL A 422 -4.95 10.07 -1.68
N ALA A 423 -5.23 10.12 -0.37
CA ALA A 423 -4.42 9.48 0.66
C ALA A 423 -5.29 8.68 1.64
N GLY A 424 -4.86 7.46 1.97
CA GLY A 424 -5.41 6.67 3.06
C GLY A 424 -4.58 6.84 4.33
N SER A 425 -5.20 7.30 5.43
CA SER A 425 -4.49 7.57 6.70
C SER A 425 -3.86 6.32 7.38
N GLN A 426 -4.28 5.12 6.98
CA GLN A 426 -3.76 3.83 7.44
C GLN A 426 -3.09 3.03 6.31
N ASP A 427 -2.68 3.72 5.23
CA ASP A 427 -1.88 3.11 4.19
C ASP A 427 -0.44 2.88 4.69
N ILE A 428 -0.07 1.61 4.88
CA ILE A 428 1.28 1.22 5.30
C ILE A 428 2.20 0.92 4.12
N PHE A 429 1.65 0.73 2.91
CA PHE A 429 2.43 0.41 1.72
C PHE A 429 2.94 1.68 1.05
N ALA A 430 2.12 2.75 1.03
CA ALA A 430 2.47 4.09 0.62
C ALA A 430 2.13 5.08 1.76
N PRO A 431 2.99 5.20 2.79
CA PRO A 431 2.68 5.97 3.99
C PRO A 431 2.26 7.42 3.68
N PRO A 432 1.10 7.87 4.17
CA PRO A 432 0.45 9.07 3.63
C PRO A 432 1.21 10.35 3.91
N VAL A 433 1.96 10.41 5.02
CA VAL A 433 2.75 11.58 5.36
C VAL A 433 3.88 11.79 4.33
N SER A 434 4.65 10.75 4.04
CA SER A 434 5.78 10.84 3.11
C SER A 434 5.34 10.88 1.66
N GLU A 435 4.32 10.12 1.27
CA GLU A 435 3.99 9.86 -0.14
C GLU A 435 2.82 10.69 -0.69
N GLN A 436 2.03 11.37 0.14
CA GLN A 436 0.94 12.22 -0.37
C GLN A 436 0.92 13.60 0.28
N ILE A 437 0.95 13.67 1.61
CA ILE A 437 0.83 14.93 2.35
C ILE A 437 2.04 15.83 2.12
N LEU A 438 3.27 15.30 2.22
CA LEU A 438 4.47 16.06 1.94
C LEU A 438 4.56 16.47 0.44
N PRO A 439 4.40 15.56 -0.54
CA PRO A 439 4.35 15.92 -1.96
C PRO A 439 3.27 16.95 -2.32
N PHE A 440 2.11 16.94 -1.63
CA PHE A 440 1.07 17.96 -1.81
C PHE A 440 1.58 19.39 -1.55
N THR A 441 2.55 19.55 -0.64
CA THR A 441 3.17 20.86 -0.36
C THR A 441 4.05 21.35 -1.50
N TRP A 442 4.63 20.44 -2.28
CA TRP A 442 5.55 20.73 -3.39
C TRP A 442 4.83 21.13 -4.69
N LEU A 443 3.54 20.80 -4.82
CA LEU A 443 2.72 21.23 -5.96
C LEU A 443 2.57 22.74 -6.00
N THR A 444 2.87 23.33 -7.16
CA THR A 444 2.89 24.80 -7.36
C THR A 444 1.63 25.37 -8.02
N ASP A 445 0.83 24.54 -8.70
CA ASP A 445 -0.47 24.96 -9.25
C ASP A 445 -1.48 25.23 -8.12
N SER A 446 -2.29 26.27 -8.24
CA SER A 446 -3.32 26.61 -7.26
C SER A 446 -4.51 25.64 -7.28
N ASN A 447 -4.73 24.93 -8.39
CA ASN A 447 -5.77 23.92 -8.54
C ASN A 447 -5.26 22.57 -8.08
N LYS A 448 -4.82 22.51 -6.83
CA LYS A 448 -4.36 21.28 -6.18
C LYS A 448 -5.34 20.85 -5.09
N TYR A 449 -5.52 19.55 -4.94
CA TYR A 449 -6.41 18.97 -3.94
C TYR A 449 -5.75 17.80 -3.24
N LEU A 450 -5.97 17.69 -1.94
CA LEU A 450 -5.63 16.52 -1.14
C LEU A 450 -6.92 15.95 -0.55
N ALA A 451 -7.33 14.77 -1.02
CA ALA A 451 -8.45 14.02 -0.47
C ALA A 451 -7.91 12.99 0.54
N LEU A 452 -8.08 13.25 1.83
CA LEU A 452 -7.59 12.42 2.92
C LEU A 452 -8.73 11.57 3.50
N ILE A 453 -8.55 10.26 3.48
CA ILE A 453 -9.54 9.27 3.94
C ILE A 453 -9.08 8.70 5.28
N GLU A 454 -9.82 9.00 6.33
CA GLU A 454 -9.64 8.40 7.65
C GLU A 454 -9.81 6.88 7.56
N ASN A 455 -8.98 6.11 8.26
CA ASN A 455 -8.98 4.63 8.24
C ASN A 455 -8.83 3.96 6.87
N GLY A 456 -8.63 4.73 5.80
CA GLY A 456 -8.35 4.21 4.46
C GLY A 456 -6.97 3.55 4.40
N THR A 457 -6.91 2.38 3.77
CA THR A 457 -5.69 1.59 3.55
C THR A 457 -5.25 1.70 2.08
N HIS A 458 -4.15 1.02 1.72
CA HIS A 458 -3.72 0.91 0.31
C HIS A 458 -4.77 0.26 -0.59
N PHE A 459 -5.63 -0.57 0.00
CA PHE A 459 -6.61 -1.39 -0.72
C PHE A 459 -7.99 -0.73 -0.78
N SER A 460 -8.24 0.34 -0.01
CA SER A 460 -9.60 0.90 0.10
C SER A 460 -10.14 1.50 -1.20
N ALA A 461 -9.27 1.86 -2.15
CA ALA A 461 -9.65 2.46 -3.43
C ALA A 461 -9.73 1.46 -4.59
N ILE A 462 -9.32 0.21 -4.39
CA ILE A 462 -9.28 -0.80 -5.44
C ILE A 462 -10.44 -1.78 -5.27
N ALA A 463 -11.07 -2.19 -6.38
CA ALA A 463 -12.09 -3.23 -6.33
C ALA A 463 -11.52 -4.53 -5.74
N GLU A 464 -12.36 -5.28 -5.01
CA GLU A 464 -11.93 -6.57 -4.44
C GLU A 464 -11.43 -7.51 -5.55
N PRO A 465 -10.25 -8.13 -5.38
CA PRO A 465 -9.71 -9.03 -6.38
C PRO A 465 -10.58 -10.29 -6.48
N THR A 466 -10.77 -10.77 -7.71
CA THR A 466 -11.33 -12.10 -7.99
C THR A 466 -10.25 -13.17 -7.84
N PRO A 467 -10.61 -14.46 -7.78
CA PRO A 467 -9.63 -15.54 -7.78
C PRO A 467 -8.70 -15.52 -9.00
N GLU A 468 -9.14 -15.00 -10.14
CA GLU A 468 -8.32 -14.95 -11.36
C GLU A 468 -7.24 -13.86 -11.32
N ASN A 469 -7.46 -12.76 -10.61
CA ASN A 469 -6.51 -11.63 -10.55
C ASN A 469 -5.86 -11.41 -9.17
N SER A 470 -6.20 -12.25 -8.19
CA SER A 470 -5.50 -12.28 -6.91
C SER A 470 -4.10 -12.87 -7.09
N VAL A 471 -3.08 -12.05 -6.83
CA VAL A 471 -1.68 -12.45 -6.95
C VAL A 471 -1.18 -13.10 -5.66
N LEU A 472 -1.46 -12.47 -4.52
CA LEU A 472 -1.10 -12.94 -3.19
C LEU A 472 -2.31 -12.74 -2.25
N PRO A 473 -2.54 -13.67 -1.31
CA PRO A 473 -3.55 -13.46 -0.28
C PRO A 473 -3.15 -12.28 0.61
N VAL A 474 -3.98 -11.24 0.64
CA VAL A 474 -3.80 -10.10 1.55
C VAL A 474 -4.46 -10.43 2.88
N PRO A 475 -3.75 -10.38 4.02
CA PRO A 475 -4.34 -10.59 5.33
C PRO A 475 -5.52 -9.64 5.58
N PRO A 476 -6.65 -10.10 6.16
CA PRO A 476 -7.82 -9.24 6.41
C PRO A 476 -7.50 -7.98 7.21
N ALA A 477 -6.53 -8.05 8.12
CA ALA A 477 -6.08 -6.91 8.92
C ALA A 477 -5.49 -5.76 8.08
N LEU A 478 -5.02 -6.02 6.86
CA LEU A 478 -4.45 -5.00 5.96
C LEU A 478 -5.49 -4.38 5.02
N LEU A 479 -6.66 -4.99 4.87
CA LEU A 479 -7.73 -4.49 3.99
C LEU A 479 -8.41 -3.25 4.61
N GLY A 480 -8.56 -3.24 5.93
CA GLY A 480 -9.24 -2.17 6.66
C GLY A 480 -10.78 -2.31 6.62
N PRO A 481 -11.52 -1.22 6.88
CA PRO A 481 -12.98 -1.20 6.83
C PRO A 481 -13.55 -1.47 5.42
N ASN A 482 -14.86 -1.69 5.33
CA ASN A 482 -15.55 -1.87 4.03
C ASN A 482 -15.25 -0.69 3.07
N PRO A 483 -14.69 -0.94 1.87
CA PRO A 483 -14.23 0.10 0.95
C PRO A 483 -15.35 0.84 0.19
N THR A 484 -16.61 0.39 0.27
CA THR A 484 -17.74 0.97 -0.49
C THR A 484 -17.88 2.49 -0.37
N PRO A 485 -17.71 3.12 0.80
CA PRO A 485 -17.70 4.57 0.92
C PRO A 485 -16.60 5.24 0.08
N VAL A 486 -15.39 4.66 0.04
CA VAL A 486 -14.27 5.19 -0.75
C VAL A 486 -14.57 5.17 -2.25
N TYR A 487 -15.19 4.10 -2.76
CA TYR A 487 -15.65 4.08 -4.16
C TYR A 487 -16.63 5.21 -4.46
N SER A 488 -17.55 5.48 -3.52
CA SER A 488 -18.52 6.57 -3.64
C SER A 488 -17.84 7.95 -3.65
N TYR A 489 -16.78 8.14 -2.84
CA TYR A 489 -16.00 9.38 -2.82
C TYR A 489 -15.24 9.58 -4.13
N LEU A 490 -14.57 8.54 -4.61
CA LEU A 490 -13.79 8.61 -5.84
C LEU A 490 -14.70 8.84 -7.05
N ASN A 491 -15.87 8.22 -7.10
CA ASN A 491 -16.92 8.52 -8.08
C ASN A 491 -17.25 10.02 -8.11
N ALA A 492 -17.69 10.57 -6.96
CA ALA A 492 -18.09 11.97 -6.88
C ALA A 492 -16.95 12.96 -7.15
N LEU A 493 -15.79 12.74 -6.50
CA LEU A 493 -14.63 13.64 -6.62
C LEU A 493 -14.02 13.61 -8.01
N SER A 494 -13.96 12.44 -8.67
CA SER A 494 -13.43 12.35 -10.05
C SER A 494 -14.33 13.08 -11.04
N VAL A 495 -15.66 12.93 -10.94
CA VAL A 495 -16.60 13.69 -11.77
C VAL A 495 -16.46 15.19 -11.53
N ALA A 496 -16.44 15.63 -10.27
CA ALA A 496 -16.29 17.05 -9.92
C ALA A 496 -14.98 17.64 -10.43
N PHE A 497 -13.88 16.92 -10.22
CA PHE A 497 -12.53 17.34 -10.56
C PHE A 497 -12.32 17.42 -12.08
N LEU A 498 -12.68 16.37 -12.80
CA LEU A 498 -12.58 16.32 -14.25
C LEU A 498 -13.54 17.31 -14.91
N SER A 499 -14.77 17.42 -14.45
CA SER A 499 -15.72 18.40 -15.02
C SER A 499 -15.24 19.84 -14.82
N THR A 500 -14.69 20.15 -13.64
CA THR A 500 -14.15 21.49 -13.36
C THR A 500 -12.95 21.82 -14.24
N HIS A 501 -11.95 20.94 -14.28
CA HIS A 501 -10.61 21.28 -14.79
C HIS A 501 -10.34 20.79 -16.22
N LEU A 502 -10.99 19.70 -16.64
CA LEU A 502 -10.87 19.19 -18.01
C LEU A 502 -11.92 19.80 -18.95
N LEU A 503 -13.16 19.94 -18.44
CA LEU A 503 -14.30 20.43 -19.22
C LEU A 503 -14.58 21.92 -19.03
N ASN A 504 -13.84 22.59 -18.14
CA ASN A 504 -14.02 23.99 -17.78
C ASN A 504 -15.47 24.31 -17.34
N ARG A 505 -16.07 23.42 -16.54
CA ARG A 505 -17.43 23.58 -15.99
C ARG A 505 -17.37 24.13 -14.55
N PRO A 506 -17.40 25.46 -14.36
CA PRO A 506 -17.20 26.09 -13.05
C PRO A 506 -18.27 25.72 -12.02
N GLU A 507 -19.46 25.30 -12.47
CA GLU A 507 -20.55 24.84 -11.61
C GLU A 507 -20.19 23.60 -10.78
N TYR A 508 -19.19 22.81 -11.20
CA TYR A 508 -18.73 21.65 -10.44
C TYR A 508 -17.73 22.02 -9.32
N ARG A 509 -17.27 23.28 -9.24
CA ARG A 509 -16.31 23.72 -8.20
C ARG A 509 -16.88 23.64 -6.79
N SER A 510 -18.20 23.72 -6.61
CA SER A 510 -18.83 23.57 -5.29
C SER A 510 -18.56 22.20 -4.68
N TYR A 511 -18.47 21.15 -5.50
CA TYR A 511 -18.18 19.78 -5.06
C TYR A 511 -16.70 19.55 -4.76
N LEU A 512 -15.82 20.51 -5.05
CA LEU A 512 -14.39 20.45 -4.73
C LEU A 512 -14.05 21.27 -3.49
N GLN A 513 -15.02 21.47 -2.59
CA GLN A 513 -14.86 22.20 -1.33
C GLN A 513 -14.81 21.24 -0.12
N PRO A 514 -14.13 21.64 0.98
CA PRO A 514 -14.12 20.86 2.23
C PRO A 514 -15.53 20.51 2.72
N SER A 515 -16.50 21.41 2.53
CA SER A 515 -17.90 21.21 2.92
C SER A 515 -18.60 20.07 2.18
N TYR A 516 -18.28 19.84 0.90
CA TYR A 516 -18.83 18.70 0.17
C TYR A 516 -18.25 17.39 0.67
N ALA A 517 -16.94 17.36 0.96
CA ALA A 517 -16.29 16.20 1.54
C ALA A 517 -16.91 15.81 2.88
N THR A 518 -17.15 16.78 3.77
CA THR A 518 -17.90 16.56 5.02
C THR A 518 -19.32 16.05 4.75
N PHE A 519 -20.04 16.61 3.77
CA PHE A 519 -21.41 16.20 3.44
C PHE A 519 -21.52 14.74 2.97
N ILE A 520 -20.56 14.27 2.16
CA ILE A 520 -20.60 12.88 1.64
C ILE A 520 -19.92 11.86 2.56
N SER A 521 -19.18 12.30 3.58
CA SER A 521 -18.43 11.45 4.50
C SER A 521 -19.30 10.41 5.21
N LYS A 522 -18.70 9.26 5.51
CA LYS A 522 -19.33 8.15 6.23
C LYS A 522 -18.29 7.51 7.16
N GLU A 523 -18.61 7.44 8.43
CA GLU A 523 -17.80 6.69 9.40
C GLU A 523 -17.74 5.20 9.05
N PRO A 524 -16.62 4.51 9.34
CA PRO A 524 -15.39 5.02 9.95
C PRO A 524 -14.39 5.63 8.93
N LEU A 525 -14.81 5.82 7.67
CA LEU A 525 -13.97 6.29 6.57
C LEU A 525 -14.22 7.76 6.24
N ASN A 526 -14.08 8.65 7.22
CA ASN A 526 -14.36 10.08 7.03
C ASN A 526 -13.45 10.70 5.95
N LEU A 527 -14.03 11.52 5.08
CA LEU A 527 -13.34 12.19 3.99
C LEU A 527 -13.07 13.64 4.34
N SER A 528 -11.81 14.04 4.24
CA SER A 528 -11.39 15.44 4.29
C SER A 528 -10.86 15.87 2.93
N LEU A 529 -11.19 17.08 2.50
CA LEU A 529 -10.65 17.67 1.28
C LEU A 529 -9.92 18.97 1.63
N LEU A 530 -8.66 19.06 1.25
CA LEU A 530 -7.83 20.25 1.40
C LEU A 530 -7.47 20.80 0.02
N GLN A 531 -7.42 22.12 -0.09
CA GLN A 531 -7.04 22.83 -1.32
C GLN A 531 -5.66 23.50 -1.22
N SER A 532 -5.10 23.55 -0.01
CA SER A 532 -3.79 24.16 0.26
C SER A 532 -3.15 23.53 1.49
N LEU A 533 -1.83 23.36 1.43
CA LEU A 533 -0.94 23.11 2.56
C LEU A 533 0.43 23.64 2.15
N THR A 534 1.00 24.57 2.90
CA THR A 534 2.34 25.09 2.60
C THR A 534 3.43 24.24 3.26
N PRO A 535 4.68 24.25 2.74
CA PRO A 535 5.80 23.59 3.41
C PRO A 535 6.01 24.09 4.84
N GLU A 536 5.79 25.38 5.13
CA GLU A 536 5.91 25.94 6.47
C GLU A 536 4.84 25.39 7.42
N GLN A 537 3.58 25.32 6.97
CA GLN A 537 2.50 24.72 7.74
C GLN A 537 2.81 23.25 8.03
N PHE A 538 3.24 22.49 7.01
CA PHE A 538 3.64 21.09 7.19
C PHE A 538 4.78 20.94 8.21
N ASN A 539 5.84 21.73 8.07
CA ASN A 539 7.00 21.66 8.95
C ASN A 539 6.64 22.02 10.40
N GLN A 540 5.75 22.99 10.62
CA GLN A 540 5.25 23.33 11.97
C GLN A 540 4.51 22.16 12.62
N ILE A 541 3.69 21.43 11.85
CA ILE A 541 2.97 20.24 12.33
C ILE A 541 3.97 19.13 12.62
N TRP A 542 4.85 18.84 11.66
CA TRP A 542 5.82 17.74 11.73
C TRP A 542 6.86 17.91 12.84
N SER A 543 7.22 19.16 13.17
CA SER A 543 8.13 19.48 14.26
C SER A 543 7.45 19.55 15.63
N GLY A 544 6.13 19.31 15.73
CA GLY A 544 5.36 19.39 16.98
C GLY A 544 5.09 20.82 17.47
N ALA A 545 5.33 21.83 16.64
CA ALA A 545 5.07 23.25 16.93
C ALA A 545 3.60 23.62 16.64
N ILE A 546 2.67 22.74 16.98
CA ILE A 546 1.23 22.91 16.75
C ILE A 546 0.64 23.80 17.87
N PRO A 547 -0.11 24.88 17.55
CA PRO A 547 -0.81 25.67 18.56
C PRO A 547 -1.76 24.78 19.39
N GLN A 548 -1.87 25.01 20.70
CA GLN A 548 -2.66 24.15 21.61
C GLN A 548 -4.13 23.96 21.16
N SER A 549 -4.71 24.90 20.42
CA SER A 549 -6.08 24.83 19.87
C SER A 549 -6.27 23.77 18.77
N PHE A 550 -5.19 23.21 18.23
CA PHE A 550 -5.21 22.22 17.15
C PHE A 550 -4.63 20.86 17.54
N ARG A 551 -4.33 20.65 18.82
CA ARG A 551 -3.92 19.33 19.31
C ARG A 551 -5.18 18.49 19.49
N PRO A 552 -5.20 17.22 19.04
CA PRO A 552 -6.30 16.33 19.39
C PRO A 552 -6.43 16.31 20.92
N SER A 553 -7.67 16.44 21.42
CA SER A 553 -7.95 16.20 22.83
C SER A 553 -7.44 14.80 23.13
N ASN A 554 -6.40 14.70 23.97
CA ASN A 554 -5.83 13.42 24.41
C ASN A 554 -6.97 12.40 24.55
N PRO A 555 -6.93 11.24 23.88
CA PRO A 555 -7.68 10.13 24.42
C PRO A 555 -7.15 9.99 25.84
N GLN A 556 -7.98 10.32 26.83
CA GLN A 556 -7.68 9.95 28.19
C GLN A 556 -7.47 8.45 28.11
N LEU A 557 -6.20 8.02 28.25
CA LEU A 557 -5.91 6.75 28.87
C LEU A 557 -6.73 6.78 30.15
N THR A 558 -7.90 6.15 30.11
CA THR A 558 -8.71 5.90 31.29
C THR A 558 -7.87 4.95 32.13
N THR A 559 -6.98 5.51 32.94
CA THR A 559 -6.53 4.86 34.16
C THR A 559 -7.80 4.49 34.91
N PRO A 560 -8.09 3.20 35.14
CA PRO A 560 -9.20 2.83 35.99
C PRO A 560 -8.88 3.41 37.37
N GLN A 561 -9.67 4.39 37.82
CA GLN A 561 -9.63 4.83 39.19
C GLN A 561 -9.84 3.60 40.07
N GLY A 562 -8.88 3.33 40.93
CA GLY A 562 -8.95 2.24 41.89
C GLY A 562 -10.22 2.38 42.72
N GLN A 563 -11.10 1.39 42.60
CA GLN A 563 -12.08 1.14 43.65
C GLN A 563 -11.30 0.68 44.88
N GLU A 564 -11.11 1.59 45.82
CA GLU A 564 -10.82 1.26 47.22
C GLU A 564 -11.94 0.33 47.71
N ARG A 565 -11.66 -0.98 47.74
CA ARG A 565 -12.48 -1.91 48.51
C ARG A 565 -12.19 -1.68 49.98
N ASN A 566 -13.13 -1.02 50.65
CA ASN A 566 -13.27 -1.06 52.09
C ASN A 566 -13.27 -2.52 52.56
N ILE A 567 -12.24 -2.91 53.32
CA ILE A 567 -12.19 -4.15 54.10
C ILE A 567 -12.93 -3.88 55.42
N PRO A 568 -14.06 -4.54 55.74
CA PRO A 568 -14.63 -4.47 57.07
C PRO A 568 -13.77 -5.32 58.01
N GLY A 569 -13.28 -4.70 59.07
CA GLY A 569 -12.46 -5.34 60.08
C GLY A 569 -13.20 -6.44 60.84
N ASN A 570 -12.45 -7.50 61.16
CA ASN A 570 -12.76 -8.46 62.20
C ASN A 570 -13.15 -7.75 63.51
N LYS A 571 -14.35 -8.04 64.01
CA LYS A 571 -14.65 -8.05 65.43
C LYS A 571 -15.52 -9.26 65.77
N GLN A 572 -14.92 -10.10 66.63
CA GLN A 572 -15.45 -11.22 67.42
C GLN A 572 -15.70 -12.54 66.70
#